data_AF-A0AAD9CAY6-F1
#
_entry.id   AF-A0AAD9CAY6-F1
#
_cell.length_a   1.000
_cell.length_b   1.000
_cell.length_c   1.000
_cell.angle_alpha   90.00
_cell.angle_beta   90.00
_cell.angle_gamma   90.00
#
_symmetry.space_group_name_H-M   'P 1'
#
loop_
_entity.id
_entity.type
_entity.pdbx_description
1 polymer ?
#
loop_
_entity_poly.entity_id
_entity_poly.type
_entity_poly.pdbx_seq_one_letter_code
_entity_poly.pdbx_strand_id
1 'polypeptide(L)'
;MKQEFNSFKREINQKLQSVVGDVRNVSTRLTEAQQRVERMETVATDLRDALLFSLKQQRLLQAKSPYPAKIRIHWENGPRLYTTATEAAEDMRTRGFSMDLLRPTSPDWEQKLAQGDRWSRADRYRTERVREKLKDFHRQKD
;
A
#
# COMPACT_ATOMS: atom_id res chain seq x y z
N MET A 1 52.60 24.58 41.56
CA MET A 1 52.90 23.14 41.33
C MET A 1 51.96 22.13 42.01
N LYS A 2 51.98 21.90 43.34
CA LYS A 2 51.10 20.87 43.96
C LYS A 2 49.59 21.13 43.78
N GLN A 3 49.17 22.39 43.89
CA GLN A 3 47.75 22.76 43.71
C GLN A 3 47.26 22.58 42.26
N GLU A 4 48.05 23.01 41.28
CA GLU A 4 47.71 22.89 39.84
C GLU A 4 47.61 21.43 39.41
N PHE A 5 48.48 20.57 39.95
CA PHE A 5 48.40 19.13 39.71
C PHE A 5 47.11 18.52 40.30
N ASN A 6 46.70 18.97 41.49
CA ASN A 6 45.48 18.50 42.14
C ASN A 6 44.20 19.04 41.47
N SER A 7 44.21 20.24 40.89
CA SER A 7 43.09 20.73 40.07
C SER A 7 42.98 19.96 38.75
N PHE A 8 44.11 19.72 38.08
CA PHE A 8 44.15 18.95 36.84
C PHE A 8 43.60 17.51 37.01
N LYS A 9 44.01 16.81 38.09
CA LYS A 9 43.45 15.49 38.41
C LYS A 9 41.94 15.52 38.60
N ARG A 10 41.40 16.56 39.25
CA ARG A 10 39.95 16.72 39.45
C ARG A 10 39.24 16.93 38.12
N GLU A 11 39.78 17.80 37.27
CA GLU A 11 39.22 18.08 35.94
C GLU A 11 39.22 16.83 35.05
N ILE A 12 40.32 16.06 35.03
CA ILE A 12 40.38 14.78 34.31
C ILE A 12 39.31 13.83 34.83
N ASN A 13 39.22 13.65 36.14
CA ASN A 13 38.24 12.73 36.70
C ASN A 13 36.81 13.16 36.36
N GLN A 14 36.52 14.45 36.37
CA GLN A 14 35.22 14.99 35.99
C GLN A 14 34.92 14.75 34.49
N LYS A 15 35.89 15.00 33.60
CA LYS A 15 35.74 14.72 32.15
C LYS A 15 35.57 13.22 31.89
N LEU A 16 36.32 12.37 32.57
CA LEU A 16 36.18 10.92 32.46
C LEU A 16 34.79 10.46 32.90
N GLN A 17 34.26 11.00 33.99
CA GLN A 17 32.90 10.70 34.44
C GLN A 17 31.84 11.17 33.44
N SER A 18 32.02 12.36 32.86
CA SER A 18 31.15 12.86 31.80
C SER A 18 31.16 11.94 30.58
N VAL A 19 32.34 11.58 30.08
CA VAL A 19 32.50 10.71 28.91
C VAL A 19 31.90 9.33 29.17
N VAL A 20 32.09 8.77 30.37
CA VAL A 20 31.45 7.50 30.76
C VAL A 20 29.92 7.63 30.75
N GLY A 21 29.37 8.76 31.21
CA GLY A 21 27.95 9.05 31.12
C GLY A 21 27.45 9.11 29.68
N ASP A 22 28.16 9.82 28.81
CA ASP A 22 27.83 9.97 27.39
C ASP A 22 27.88 8.62 26.66
N VAL A 23 28.91 7.81 26.91
CA VAL A 23 29.05 6.46 26.34
C VAL A 23 27.89 5.57 26.76
N ARG A 24 27.47 5.63 28.03
CA ARG A 24 26.29 4.88 28.51
C ARG A 24 25.01 5.33 27.81
N ASN A 25 24.81 6.63 27.66
CA ASN A 25 23.64 7.18 26.97
C ASN A 25 23.61 6.73 25.49
N VAL A 26 24.73 6.86 24.79
CA VAL A 26 24.86 6.39 23.40
C VAL A 26 24.61 4.89 23.30
N SER A 27 25.11 4.10 24.26
CA SER A 27 24.85 2.65 24.31
C SER A 27 23.35 2.36 24.40
N THR A 28 22.62 3.02 25.29
CA THR A 28 21.16 2.84 25.43
C THR A 28 20.43 3.20 24.13
N ARG A 29 20.76 4.35 23.55
CA ARG A 29 20.15 4.81 22.29
C ARG A 29 20.46 3.88 21.12
N LEU A 30 21.66 3.30 21.09
CA LEU A 30 22.05 2.34 20.07
C LEU A 30 21.24 1.05 20.20
N THR A 31 21.05 0.55 21.43
CA THR A 31 20.21 -0.64 21.69
C THR A 31 18.76 -0.39 21.27
N GLU A 32 18.19 0.77 21.58
CA GLU A 32 16.84 1.13 21.14
C GLU A 32 16.74 1.23 19.61
N ALA A 33 17.74 1.85 18.97
CA ALA A 33 17.80 1.96 17.51
C ALA A 33 17.89 0.58 16.85
N GLN A 34 18.71 -0.34 17.39
CA GLN A 34 18.83 -1.71 16.93
C GLN A 34 17.48 -2.45 16.99
N GLN A 35 16.78 -2.37 18.13
CA GLN A 35 15.45 -2.99 18.27
C GLN A 35 14.43 -2.40 17.29
N ARG A 36 14.48 -1.09 17.04
CA ARG A 36 13.55 -0.45 16.10
C ARG A 36 13.82 -0.87 14.65
N VAL A 37 15.09 -1.03 14.28
CA VAL A 37 15.50 -1.54 12.96
C VAL A 37 15.02 -2.98 12.78
N GLU A 38 15.24 -3.84 13.77
CA GLU A 38 14.80 -5.24 13.74
C GLU A 38 13.28 -5.35 13.50
N ARG A 39 12.48 -4.59 14.26
CA ARG A 39 11.01 -4.56 14.05
C ARG A 39 10.62 -4.10 12.65
N MET A 40 11.34 -3.10 12.11
CA MET A 40 11.07 -2.59 10.77
C MET A 40 11.40 -3.61 9.69
N GLU A 41 12.47 -4.38 9.86
CA GLU A 41 12.86 -5.47 8.96
C GLU A 41 11.83 -6.62 8.97
N THR A 42 11.30 -6.97 10.14
CA THR A 42 10.20 -7.95 10.25
C THR A 42 8.98 -7.47 9.48
N VAL A 43 8.51 -6.25 9.75
CA VAL A 43 7.33 -5.69 9.07
C VAL A 43 7.54 -5.56 7.57
N ALA A 44 8.74 -5.17 7.12
CA ALA A 44 9.06 -5.09 5.70
C ALA A 44 9.00 -6.46 5.02
N THR A 45 9.44 -7.52 5.70
CA THR A 45 9.39 -8.90 5.20
C THR A 45 7.94 -9.37 5.11
N ASP A 46 7.14 -9.17 6.17
CA ASP A 46 5.73 -9.54 6.20
C ASP A 46 4.92 -8.83 5.10
N LEU A 47 5.16 -7.53 4.90
CA LEU A 47 4.51 -6.75 3.84
C LEU A 47 4.91 -7.24 2.46
N ARG A 48 6.19 -7.57 2.25
CA ARG A 48 6.66 -8.14 0.99
C ARG A 48 5.93 -9.44 0.68
N ASP A 49 5.79 -10.32 1.67
CA ASP A 49 5.12 -11.61 1.50
C ASP A 49 3.63 -11.46 1.24
N ALA A 50 2.95 -10.56 1.96
CA ALA A 50 1.55 -10.24 1.73
C ALA A 50 1.29 -9.66 0.32
N LEU A 51 2.19 -8.81 -0.17
CA LEU A 51 2.13 -8.26 -1.54
C LEU A 51 2.37 -9.35 -2.58
N LEU A 52 3.38 -10.20 -2.39
CA LEU A 52 3.64 -11.32 -3.27
C LEU A 52 2.44 -12.28 -3.34
N PHE A 53 1.81 -12.56 -2.20
CA PHE A 53 0.60 -13.35 -2.15
C PHE A 53 -0.55 -12.70 -2.94
N SER A 54 -0.81 -11.42 -2.70
CA SER A 54 -1.88 -10.67 -3.39
C SER A 54 -1.67 -10.63 -4.90
N LEU A 55 -0.43 -10.40 -5.36
CA LEU A 55 -0.09 -10.42 -6.79
C LEU A 55 -0.25 -11.80 -7.42
N LYS A 56 0.10 -12.88 -6.70
CA LYS A 56 -0.17 -14.25 -7.15
C LYS A 56 -1.67 -14.48 -7.31
N GLN A 57 -2.48 -14.07 -6.34
CA GLN A 57 -3.95 -14.18 -6.44
C GLN A 57 -4.50 -13.37 -7.62
N GLN A 58 -4.01 -12.15 -7.84
CA GLN A 58 -4.42 -11.32 -8.98
C GLN A 58 -4.11 -12.01 -10.31
N ARG A 59 -2.92 -12.60 -10.47
CA ARG A 59 -2.57 -13.36 -11.69
C ARG A 59 -3.49 -14.57 -11.90
N LEU A 60 -3.84 -15.28 -10.82
CA LEU A 60 -4.79 -16.39 -10.90
C LEU A 60 -6.17 -15.93 -11.37
N LEU A 61 -6.65 -14.78 -10.87
CA LEU A 61 -7.94 -14.21 -11.30
C LEU A 61 -7.90 -13.77 -12.77
N GLN A 62 -6.84 -13.09 -13.19
CA GLN A 62 -6.64 -12.68 -14.58
C GLN A 62 -6.54 -13.88 -15.53
N ALA A 63 -5.94 -14.98 -15.10
CA ALA A 63 -5.88 -16.22 -15.88
C ALA A 63 -7.26 -16.90 -16.01
N LYS A 64 -8.08 -16.85 -14.96
CA LYS A 64 -9.43 -17.44 -14.97
C LYS A 64 -10.43 -16.64 -15.81
N SER A 65 -10.30 -15.32 -15.84
CA SER A 65 -11.16 -14.45 -16.65
C SER A 65 -10.29 -13.34 -17.25
N PRO A 66 -9.66 -13.57 -18.41
CA PRO A 66 -8.91 -12.52 -19.08
C PRO A 66 -9.85 -11.38 -19.42
N TYR A 67 -9.40 -10.15 -19.18
CA TYR A 67 -10.09 -8.97 -19.66
C TYR A 67 -9.89 -8.83 -21.19
N PRO A 68 -10.91 -8.41 -21.95
CA PRO A 68 -12.30 -8.21 -21.52
C PRO A 68 -13.03 -9.55 -21.32
N ALA A 69 -13.80 -9.64 -20.23
CA ALA A 69 -14.62 -10.81 -19.94
C ALA A 69 -15.66 -10.99 -21.07
N LYS A 70 -15.65 -12.13 -21.74
CA LYS A 70 -16.57 -12.42 -22.85
C LYS A 70 -17.84 -13.10 -22.32
N ILE A 71 -19.00 -12.62 -22.76
CA ILE A 71 -20.30 -13.23 -22.46
C ILE A 71 -20.50 -14.39 -23.42
N ARG A 72 -20.65 -15.63 -22.92
CA ARG A 72 -20.92 -16.81 -23.75
C ARG A 72 -22.38 -17.22 -23.62
N ILE A 73 -23.14 -17.12 -24.71
CA ILE A 73 -24.53 -17.59 -24.78
C ILE A 73 -24.60 -18.79 -25.71
N HIS A 74 -25.26 -19.87 -25.28
CA HIS A 74 -25.49 -21.04 -26.12
C HIS A 74 -26.82 -20.86 -26.83
N TRP A 75 -26.75 -20.74 -28.15
CA TRP A 75 -27.91 -20.74 -29.02
C TRP A 75 -28.15 -22.13 -29.60
N GLU A 76 -29.30 -22.30 -30.24
CA GLU A 76 -29.63 -23.52 -31.00
C GLU A 76 -28.62 -23.79 -32.12
N ASN A 77 -28.03 -22.73 -32.71
CA ASN A 77 -26.98 -22.83 -33.71
C ASN A 77 -25.56 -22.93 -33.13
N GLY A 78 -25.42 -23.08 -31.82
CA GLY A 78 -24.15 -23.24 -31.12
C GLY A 78 -23.77 -22.08 -30.18
N PRO A 79 -22.64 -22.20 -29.45
CA PRO A 79 -22.16 -21.15 -28.55
C PRO A 79 -21.65 -19.93 -29.31
N ARG A 80 -22.14 -18.74 -28.95
CA ARG A 80 -21.62 -17.45 -29.43
C ARG A 80 -21.00 -16.66 -28.27
N LEU A 81 -19.88 -15.99 -28.54
CA LEU A 81 -19.16 -15.16 -27.60
C LEU A 81 -19.37 -13.70 -27.95
N TYR A 82 -19.74 -12.88 -26.97
CA TYR A 82 -19.93 -11.44 -27.09
C TYR A 82 -18.91 -10.71 -26.25
N THR A 83 -18.50 -9.55 -26.74
CA THR A 83 -17.51 -8.71 -26.05
C THR A 83 -18.15 -7.70 -25.12
N THR A 84 -19.39 -7.30 -25.41
CA THR A 84 -20.16 -6.32 -24.64
C THR A 84 -21.55 -6.82 -24.34
N ALA A 85 -22.14 -6.34 -23.25
CA ALA A 85 -23.52 -6.66 -22.89
C ALA A 85 -24.54 -6.13 -23.92
N THR A 86 -24.22 -5.01 -24.59
CA THR A 86 -25.05 -4.40 -25.62
C THR A 86 -25.13 -5.28 -26.88
N GLU A 87 -23.99 -5.80 -27.36
CA GLU A 87 -23.93 -6.70 -28.51
C GLU A 87 -24.75 -7.98 -28.27
N ALA A 88 -24.64 -8.55 -27.06
CA ALA A 88 -25.40 -9.72 -26.66
C ALA A 88 -26.92 -9.43 -26.60
N ALA A 89 -27.31 -8.29 -26.05
CA ALA A 89 -28.71 -7.88 -25.93
C ALA A 89 -29.36 -7.59 -27.30
N GLU A 90 -28.61 -7.02 -28.24
CA GLU A 90 -29.09 -6.79 -29.60
C GLU A 90 -29.33 -8.10 -30.37
N ASP A 91 -28.42 -9.08 -30.26
CA ASP A 91 -28.61 -10.41 -30.87
C ASP A 91 -29.80 -11.14 -30.22
N MET A 92 -29.97 -11.02 -28.90
CA MET A 92 -31.15 -11.51 -28.17
C MET A 92 -32.45 -10.92 -28.71
N ARG A 93 -32.49 -9.59 -28.91
CA ARG A 93 -33.65 -8.89 -29.44
C ARG A 93 -33.96 -9.30 -30.88
N THR A 94 -32.93 -9.46 -31.71
CA THR A 94 -33.06 -9.91 -33.10
C THR A 94 -33.66 -11.31 -33.19
N ARG A 95 -33.41 -12.15 -32.20
CA ARG A 95 -33.96 -13.52 -32.09
C ARG A 95 -35.33 -13.58 -31.40
N GLY A 96 -35.93 -12.43 -31.10
CA GLY A 96 -37.29 -12.35 -30.53
C GLY A 96 -37.36 -12.39 -29.00
N PHE A 97 -36.23 -12.34 -28.29
CA PHE A 97 -36.24 -12.21 -26.83
C PHE A 97 -36.44 -10.74 -26.44
N SER A 98 -37.48 -10.46 -25.65
CA SER A 98 -37.68 -9.12 -25.08
C SER A 98 -36.67 -8.90 -23.95
N MET A 99 -35.68 -8.03 -24.18
CA MET A 99 -34.72 -7.61 -23.17
C MET A 99 -34.91 -6.13 -22.90
N ASP A 100 -35.28 -5.80 -21.66
CA ASP A 100 -35.22 -4.43 -21.16
C ASP A 100 -33.74 -4.09 -20.96
N LEU A 101 -33.14 -3.43 -21.96
CA LEU A 101 -31.84 -2.79 -21.82
C LEU A 101 -32.01 -1.66 -20.80
N LEU A 102 -31.81 -1.98 -19.51
CA LEU A 102 -31.59 -0.97 -18.49
C LEU A 102 -30.41 -0.13 -18.97
N ARG A 103 -30.71 1.06 -19.48
CA ARG A 103 -29.70 2.03 -19.91
C ARG A 103 -28.68 2.14 -18.78
N PRO A 104 -27.38 1.92 -19.01
CA PRO A 104 -26.41 1.98 -17.93
C PRO A 104 -26.43 3.41 -17.39
N THR A 105 -27.00 3.58 -16.20
CA THR A 105 -26.94 4.85 -15.45
C THR A 105 -25.68 4.81 -14.61
N SER A 106 -24.50 4.70 -15.23
CA SER A 106 -23.24 4.65 -14.47
C SER A 106 -22.03 4.86 -15.39
N PRO A 107 -20.95 5.48 -14.88
CA PRO A 107 -20.01 6.25 -15.66
C PRO A 107 -19.05 5.36 -16.45
N ASP A 108 -18.38 6.02 -17.39
CA ASP A 108 -17.40 5.54 -18.35
C ASP A 108 -16.15 4.88 -17.72
N TRP A 109 -16.34 3.80 -16.96
CA TRP A 109 -15.28 3.06 -16.28
C TRP A 109 -14.44 2.24 -17.27
N GLU A 110 -15.03 1.80 -18.39
CA GLU A 110 -14.32 1.12 -19.48
C GLU A 110 -13.28 2.06 -20.14
N GLN A 111 -13.63 3.32 -20.36
CA GLN A 111 -12.70 4.32 -20.89
C GLN A 111 -11.65 4.74 -19.85
N LYS A 112 -11.97 4.76 -18.55
CA LYS A 112 -10.98 5.00 -17.47
C LYS A 112 -9.98 3.86 -17.31
N LEU A 113 -10.40 2.60 -17.48
CA LEU A 113 -9.48 1.44 -17.48
C LEU A 113 -8.61 1.41 -18.74
N ALA A 114 -9.17 1.76 -19.90
CA ALA A 114 -8.44 1.84 -21.17
C ALA A 114 -7.45 3.02 -21.22
N GLN A 115 -7.78 4.15 -20.60
CA GLN A 115 -6.87 5.29 -20.43
C GLN A 115 -5.72 5.00 -19.46
N GLY A 116 -5.77 3.87 -18.75
CA GLY A 116 -4.70 3.39 -17.89
C GLY A 116 -4.24 4.48 -16.95
N ASP A 117 -5.04 4.78 -15.92
CA ASP A 117 -4.75 5.75 -14.86
C ASP A 117 -3.25 5.75 -14.57
N ARG A 118 -2.56 6.70 -15.22
CA ARG A 118 -1.19 7.09 -14.94
C ARG A 118 -1.27 7.45 -13.48
N TRP A 119 -0.72 6.60 -12.60
CA TRP A 119 -0.62 6.83 -11.17
C TRP A 119 -0.37 8.31 -10.96
N SER A 120 -1.43 9.06 -10.65
CA SER A 120 -1.32 10.50 -10.57
C SER A 120 -0.47 10.71 -9.35
N ARG A 121 0.78 11.12 -9.58
CA ARG A 121 1.76 11.41 -8.55
C ARG A 121 1.05 12.28 -7.52
N ALA A 122 0.78 11.65 -6.38
CA ALA A 122 0.31 12.21 -5.12
C ALA A 122 -0.26 13.63 -5.24
N ASP A 123 -1.58 13.70 -5.27
CA ASP A 123 -2.29 14.90 -4.84
C ASP A 123 -1.85 15.18 -3.39
N ARG A 124 -0.98 16.20 -3.22
CA ARG A 124 -0.33 16.56 -1.93
C ARG A 124 -1.35 16.73 -0.80
N TYR A 125 -2.58 17.08 -1.14
CA TYR A 125 -3.70 17.18 -0.21
C TYR A 125 -4.12 15.87 0.46
N ARG A 126 -4.02 14.71 -0.22
CA ARG A 126 -4.36 13.41 0.39
C ARG A 126 -3.32 12.95 1.39
N THR A 127 -2.04 13.20 1.13
CA THR A 127 -0.95 12.85 2.05
C THR A 127 -0.98 13.68 3.32
N GLU A 128 -1.27 14.98 3.22
CA GLU A 128 -1.44 15.86 4.39
C GLU A 128 -2.62 15.40 5.26
N ARG A 129 -3.77 15.07 4.65
CA ARG A 129 -4.96 14.64 5.39
C ARG A 129 -4.79 13.29 6.10
N VAL A 130 -4.08 12.35 5.46
CA VAL A 130 -3.74 11.07 6.09
C VAL A 130 -2.75 11.28 7.24
N ARG A 131 -1.77 12.17 7.07
CA ARG A 131 -0.81 12.54 8.10
C ARG A 131 -1.48 13.22 9.31
N GLU A 132 -2.47 14.06 9.06
CA GLU A 132 -3.22 14.76 10.10
C GLU A 132 -4.08 13.77 10.91
N LYS A 133 -4.84 12.89 10.23
CA LYS A 133 -5.59 11.82 10.91
C LYS A 133 -4.70 10.90 11.75
N LEU A 134 -3.50 10.56 11.26
CA LEU A 134 -2.54 9.73 12.01
C LEU A 134 -2.03 10.41 13.29
N LYS A 135 -1.95 11.74 13.33
CA LYS A 135 -1.61 12.48 14.55
C LYS A 135 -2.74 12.43 15.58
N ASP A 136 -3.99 12.53 15.14
CA ASP A 136 -5.15 12.44 16.04
C ASP A 136 -5.25 11.05 16.69
N PHE A 137 -4.94 9.99 15.94
CA PHE A 137 -4.88 8.62 16.48
C PHE A 137 -3.79 8.43 17.56
N HIS A 138 -2.68 9.17 17.48
CA HIS A 138 -1.63 9.11 18.51
C HIS A 138 -1.97 9.93 19.75
N ARG A 139 -2.95 10.84 19.68
CA ARG A 139 -3.38 11.68 20.81
C ARG A 139 -4.50 11.06 21.65
N GLN A 140 -5.17 10.03 21.13
CA GLN A 140 -6.26 9.31 21.80
C GLN A 140 -5.79 8.13 22.66
N LYS A 141 -4.48 7.87 22.76
CA LYS A 141 -3.91 6.70 23.44
C LYS A 141 -3.20 7.02 24.76
N ASP A 142 -3.34 8.24 25.25
CA ASP A 142 -3.02 8.64 26.63
C ASP A 142 -4.32 8.90 27.40
#